data_AF-A0A370KYL2-F1
#
_entry.id   AF-A0A370KYL2-F1
#
_cell.length_a   1.000
_cell.length_b   1.000
_cell.length_c   1.000
_cell.angle_alpha   90.00
_cell.angle_beta   90.00
_cell.angle_gamma   90.00
#
_symmetry.space_group_name_H-M   'P 1'
#
loop_
_entity.id
_entity.type
_entity.pdbx_description
1 polymer ?
#
loop_
_entity_poly.entity_id
_entity_poly.type
_entity_poly.pdbx_seq_one_letter_code
_entity_poly.pdbx_strand_id
1 'polypeptide(L)'
;MGFERAAGISEQLIPTPSDLPDHPRAKTEITCMTVTNWAREVLDLDIALMRIELWVVELRRGLALSRSANSPSLKYNPNQPRVPEGRPNGGQWTDGGSGEGGGGGTLSDWSSTWLGGAPGVGFDRDIAEGLAAPSDELGEWGGEADESDELPVHEASNRSRSSGGSWPNASPAQQARLTASELQAQAAIRRVQEIDARWRPGSSISEGIEGSIATNQAIVRQAEGRLRELQGMGLGFGPFARDSIPARGPGRTNAEEQRDVNRMGYIFGCHTCGATTPGTQSGNYIGDHQRPNALSPPGQQQWLVPHCLSCSRSQGGAITGLKWRR
;
A
#
# COMPACT_ATOMS: atom_id res chain seq x y z
N MET A 1 48.10 -24.26 32.03
CA MET A 1 46.68 -24.59 31.77
C MET A 1 46.46 -24.28 30.28
N GLY A 2 46.69 -25.17 29.32
CA GLY A 2 46.28 -26.57 29.24
C GLY A 2 44.92 -26.63 28.54
N PHE A 3 44.87 -26.41 27.22
CA PHE A 3 43.67 -26.67 26.41
C PHE A 3 44.05 -27.61 25.26
N GLU A 4 43.64 -28.86 25.46
CA GLU A 4 43.76 -29.98 24.54
C GLU A 4 42.70 -29.92 23.44
N ARG A 5 43.05 -30.64 22.37
CA ARG A 5 42.32 -30.86 21.12
C ARG A 5 41.02 -31.64 21.32
N ALA A 6 40.03 -31.38 20.47
CA ALA A 6 39.03 -32.36 20.09
C ALA A 6 38.86 -32.34 18.56
N ALA A 7 39.42 -33.36 17.91
CA ALA A 7 39.18 -33.72 16.52
C ALA A 7 38.28 -34.96 16.51
N GLY A 8 37.28 -34.99 15.63
CA GLY A 8 36.35 -36.11 15.52
C GLY A 8 35.32 -35.87 14.43
N ILE A 9 35.77 -35.74 13.19
CA ILE A 9 34.90 -35.80 12.00
C ILE A 9 35.11 -37.18 11.38
N SER A 10 34.04 -37.96 11.40
CA SER A 10 33.97 -39.32 10.88
C SER A 10 34.07 -39.29 9.35
N GLU A 11 35.15 -39.87 8.83
CA GLU A 11 35.43 -40.03 7.40
C GLU A 11 34.52 -41.14 6.86
N GLN A 12 33.32 -40.76 6.39
CA GLN A 12 32.44 -41.68 5.68
C GLN A 12 33.01 -41.95 4.29
N LEU A 13 33.28 -43.23 4.02
CA LEU A 13 33.73 -43.76 2.74
C LEU A 13 32.79 -43.31 1.61
N ILE A 14 33.32 -42.54 0.67
CA ILE A 14 32.68 -42.28 -0.63
C ILE A 14 32.92 -43.52 -1.49
N PRO A 15 31.88 -44.21 -1.98
CA PRO A 15 32.06 -45.34 -2.89
C PRO A 15 32.68 -44.89 -4.20
N THR A 16 33.65 -45.64 -4.70
CA THR A 16 34.32 -45.36 -5.97
C THR A 16 33.46 -45.84 -7.16
N PRO A 17 33.55 -45.20 -8.34
CA PRO A 17 32.57 -45.35 -9.43
C PRO A 17 32.59 -46.69 -10.21
N SER A 18 33.25 -47.74 -9.70
CA SER A 18 33.54 -48.97 -10.44
C SER A 18 32.53 -50.10 -10.29
N ASP A 19 31.52 -49.97 -9.42
CA ASP A 19 30.61 -51.09 -9.06
C ASP A 19 29.15 -50.94 -9.55
N LEU A 20 28.87 -50.06 -10.54
CA LEU A 20 27.52 -49.90 -11.09
C LEU A 20 27.28 -50.78 -12.34
N PRO A 21 26.20 -51.58 -12.37
CA PRO A 21 25.89 -52.44 -13.52
C PRO A 21 25.53 -51.63 -14.77
N ASP A 22 26.01 -52.11 -15.92
CA ASP A 22 25.77 -51.56 -17.26
C ASP A 22 24.27 -51.48 -17.58
N HIS A 23 23.69 -50.29 -17.45
CA HIS A 23 22.36 -49.97 -17.95
C HIS A 23 22.43 -49.31 -19.34
N PRO A 24 21.47 -49.58 -20.24
CA PRO A 24 21.50 -49.11 -21.62
C PRO A 24 21.49 -47.58 -21.72
N ARG A 25 22.50 -47.03 -22.41
CA ARG A 25 22.84 -45.62 -22.63
C ARG A 25 21.81 -44.81 -23.45
N ALA A 26 20.52 -44.97 -23.21
CA ALA A 26 19.47 -44.30 -24.01
C ALA A 26 18.57 -43.34 -23.22
N LYS A 27 18.86 -43.05 -21.94
CA LYS A 27 18.00 -42.16 -21.11
C LYS A 27 18.68 -40.90 -20.58
N THR A 28 19.96 -40.68 -20.87
CA THR A 28 20.71 -39.55 -20.29
C THR A 28 20.72 -38.28 -21.15
N GLU A 29 20.30 -38.35 -22.41
CA GLU A 29 20.27 -37.16 -23.29
C GLU A 29 18.99 -36.32 -23.16
N ILE A 30 17.87 -36.90 -22.71
CA ILE A 30 16.59 -36.16 -22.61
C ILE A 30 16.55 -35.26 -21.35
N THR A 31 17.28 -35.60 -20.29
CA THR A 31 17.28 -34.83 -19.03
C THR A 31 18.21 -33.62 -19.04
N CYS A 32 19.22 -33.58 -19.93
CA CYS A 32 20.17 -32.46 -19.97
C CYS A 32 19.65 -31.27 -20.79
N MET A 33 18.71 -31.50 -21.73
CA MET A 33 18.08 -30.43 -22.52
C MET A 33 17.02 -29.63 -21.75
N THR A 34 16.42 -30.17 -20.69
CA THR A 34 15.37 -29.45 -19.92
C THR A 34 15.95 -28.47 -18.91
N VAL A 35 17.11 -28.78 -18.32
CA VAL A 35 17.77 -27.91 -17.33
C VAL A 35 18.33 -26.63 -17.98
N THR A 36 18.81 -26.71 -19.22
CA THR A 36 19.34 -25.54 -19.95
C THR A 36 18.23 -24.59 -20.44
N ASN A 37 17.05 -25.11 -20.74
CA ASN A 37 15.89 -24.29 -21.10
C ASN A 37 15.34 -23.52 -19.90
N TRP A 38 15.23 -24.17 -18.73
CA TRP A 38 14.76 -23.50 -17.52
C TRP A 38 15.69 -22.35 -17.08
N ALA A 39 17.01 -22.57 -17.15
CA ALA A 39 17.98 -21.51 -16.84
C ALA A 39 17.86 -20.30 -17.78
N ARG A 40 17.53 -20.52 -19.06
CA ARG A 40 17.30 -19.43 -20.03
C ARG A 40 15.99 -18.68 -19.73
N GLU A 41 14.90 -19.39 -19.43
CA GLU A 41 13.62 -18.77 -19.05
C GLU A 41 13.74 -17.90 -17.80
N VAL A 42 14.48 -18.38 -16.79
CA VAL A 42 14.75 -17.59 -15.57
C VAL A 42 15.56 -16.32 -15.88
N LEU A 43 16.60 -16.43 -16.71
CA LEU A 43 17.38 -15.26 -17.15
C LEU A 43 16.54 -14.26 -17.96
N ASP A 44 15.64 -14.74 -18.83
CA ASP A 44 14.75 -13.88 -19.61
C ASP A 44 13.75 -13.15 -18.72
N LEU A 45 13.25 -13.79 -17.66
CA LEU A 45 12.39 -13.16 -16.65
C LEU A 45 13.15 -12.10 -15.83
N ASP A 46 14.37 -12.37 -15.41
CA ASP A 46 15.21 -11.39 -14.70
C ASP A 46 15.51 -10.16 -15.56
N ILE A 47 15.80 -10.37 -16.85
CA ILE A 47 16.00 -9.27 -17.81
C ILE A 47 14.71 -8.48 -18.00
N ALA A 48 13.56 -9.14 -18.13
CA ALA A 48 12.27 -8.48 -18.24
C ALA A 48 11.95 -7.65 -16.99
N LEU A 49 12.23 -8.18 -15.80
CA LEU A 49 12.06 -7.47 -14.53
C LEU A 49 12.94 -6.22 -14.46
N MET A 50 14.24 -6.33 -14.79
CA MET A 50 15.15 -5.18 -14.83
C MET A 50 14.69 -4.09 -15.81
N ARG A 51 14.13 -4.47 -16.96
CA ARG A 51 13.57 -3.50 -17.93
C ARG A 51 12.35 -2.76 -17.36
N ILE A 52 11.46 -3.47 -16.66
CA ILE A 52 10.30 -2.86 -16.00
C ILE A 52 10.76 -1.89 -14.90
N GLU A 53 11.74 -2.29 -14.08
CA GLU A 53 12.29 -1.42 -13.03
C GLU A 53 12.89 -0.13 -13.60
N LEU A 54 13.66 -0.24 -14.69
CA LEU A 54 14.20 0.93 -15.39
C LEU A 54 13.09 1.84 -15.91
N TRP A 55 12.05 1.27 -16.51
CA TRP A 55 10.91 2.03 -17.03
C TRP A 55 10.14 2.77 -15.93
N VAL A 56 9.99 2.14 -14.76
CA VAL A 56 9.40 2.79 -13.57
C VAL A 56 10.25 3.97 -13.08
N VAL A 57 11.58 3.85 -13.10
CA VAL A 57 12.49 4.96 -12.75
C VAL A 57 12.36 6.11 -13.74
N GLU A 58 12.28 5.84 -15.03
CA GLU A 58 12.09 6.86 -16.07
C GLU A 58 10.74 7.59 -15.94
N LEU A 59 9.65 6.85 -15.71
CA LEU A 59 8.34 7.44 -15.45
C LEU A 59 8.34 8.36 -14.22
N ARG A 60 9.00 7.92 -13.12
CA ARG A 60 9.14 8.73 -11.90
C ARG A 60 9.92 10.01 -12.17
N ARG A 61 11.00 9.95 -12.97
CA ARG A 61 11.78 11.12 -13.39
C ARG A 61 10.93 12.09 -14.23
N GLY A 62 10.18 11.57 -15.20
CA GLY A 62 9.26 12.36 -16.02
C GLY A 62 8.22 13.11 -15.18
N LEU A 63 7.58 12.42 -14.24
CA LEU A 63 6.59 13.03 -13.34
C LEU A 63 7.19 14.12 -12.44
N ALA A 64 8.41 13.92 -11.94
CA ALA A 64 9.12 14.91 -11.13
C ALA A 64 9.43 16.19 -11.94
N LEU A 65 9.88 16.04 -13.19
CA LEU A 65 10.14 17.16 -14.09
C LEU A 65 8.84 17.92 -14.43
N SER A 66 7.75 17.22 -14.74
CA SER A 66 6.44 17.84 -15.01
C SER A 66 5.90 18.60 -13.81
N ARG A 67 6.10 18.11 -12.58
CA ARG A 67 5.73 18.83 -11.35
C ARG A 67 6.57 20.09 -11.15
N SER A 68 7.87 20.05 -11.44
CA SER A 68 8.74 21.23 -11.37
C SER A 68 8.37 22.30 -12.40
N ALA A 69 7.99 21.89 -13.62
CA ALA A 69 7.59 22.81 -14.68
C ALA A 69 6.28 23.56 -14.37
N ASN A 70 5.39 22.95 -13.58
CA ASN A 70 4.14 23.56 -13.12
C ASN A 70 4.24 24.25 -11.76
N SER A 71 5.45 24.58 -11.30
CA SER A 71 5.61 25.30 -10.03
C SER A 71 5.02 26.72 -10.14
N PRO A 72 4.19 27.18 -9.17
CA PRO A 72 3.54 28.49 -9.20
C PRO A 72 4.48 29.70 -9.29
N SER A 73 5.78 29.50 -9.05
CA SER A 73 6.80 30.55 -9.11
C SER A 73 7.08 31.10 -10.52
N LEU A 74 6.56 30.47 -11.59
CA LEU A 74 6.63 30.99 -12.96
C LEU A 74 5.47 31.92 -13.34
N LYS A 75 4.51 32.18 -12.45
CA LYS A 75 3.45 33.17 -12.71
C LYS A 75 3.97 34.62 -12.71
N TYR A 76 5.21 34.84 -12.25
CA TYR A 76 5.81 36.17 -12.18
C TYR A 76 6.77 36.39 -13.35
N ASN A 77 6.34 37.14 -14.37
CA ASN A 77 7.26 37.63 -15.40
C ASN A 77 7.95 38.90 -14.87
N PRO A 78 9.28 38.91 -14.65
CA PRO A 78 9.98 40.09 -14.15
C PRO A 78 9.86 41.33 -15.07
N ASN A 79 9.49 41.13 -16.33
CA ASN A 79 9.25 42.21 -17.30
C ASN A 79 7.76 42.61 -17.42
N GLN A 80 6.86 42.08 -16.59
CA GLN A 80 5.46 42.53 -16.62
C GLN A 80 5.39 44.01 -16.18
N PRO A 81 4.78 44.90 -16.99
CA PRO A 81 4.67 46.32 -16.66
C PRO A 81 3.86 46.47 -15.37
N ARG A 82 4.52 46.96 -14.30
CA ARG A 82 3.86 47.27 -13.04
C ARG A 82 3.15 48.60 -13.18
N VAL A 83 1.91 48.65 -12.71
CA VAL A 83 1.20 49.93 -12.56
C VAL A 83 1.95 50.73 -11.48
N PRO A 84 2.34 51.99 -11.72
CA PRO A 84 3.01 52.81 -10.71
C PRO A 84 2.13 52.98 -9.48
N GLU A 85 2.74 52.80 -8.30
CA GLU A 85 2.11 53.03 -7.01
C GLU A 85 1.78 54.53 -6.86
N GLY A 86 0.52 54.89 -6.59
CA GLY A 86 0.15 56.27 -6.28
C GLY A 86 -0.91 56.96 -7.15
N ARG A 87 -1.73 56.25 -7.94
CA ARG A 87 -2.96 56.84 -8.50
C ARG A 87 -4.16 56.53 -7.59
N PRO A 88 -5.02 57.52 -7.24
CA PRO A 88 -6.18 57.31 -6.37
C PRO A 88 -7.24 56.34 -6.94
N ASN A 89 -7.11 55.97 -8.23
CA ASN A 89 -7.96 54.96 -8.90
C ASN A 89 -7.13 53.76 -9.42
N GLY A 90 -5.97 53.48 -8.82
CA GLY A 90 -5.06 52.42 -9.27
C GLY A 90 -5.57 51.02 -8.95
N GLY A 91 -6.14 50.34 -9.96
CA GLY A 91 -6.22 48.87 -10.03
C GLY A 91 -7.34 48.22 -9.21
N GLN A 92 -8.60 48.56 -9.49
CA GLN A 92 -9.70 47.65 -9.14
C GLN A 92 -9.60 46.40 -10.02
N TRP A 93 -9.44 45.25 -9.38
CA TRP A 93 -9.76 43.98 -10.01
C TRP A 93 -11.28 43.98 -10.18
N THR A 94 -11.77 43.99 -11.41
CA THR A 94 -13.17 43.64 -11.67
C THR A 94 -13.28 42.15 -11.39
N ASP A 95 -13.74 41.80 -10.20
CA ASP A 95 -14.37 40.52 -9.94
C ASP A 95 -15.59 40.42 -10.86
N GLY A 96 -15.49 39.58 -11.89
CA GLY A 96 -16.62 39.27 -12.75
C GLY A 96 -17.71 38.59 -11.94
N GLY A 97 -18.61 39.39 -11.37
CA GLY A 97 -19.81 38.95 -10.67
C GLY A 97 -21.06 39.39 -11.43
N SER A 98 -21.76 38.43 -12.03
CA SER A 98 -23.22 38.46 -12.27
C SER A 98 -23.69 37.00 -12.40
N GLY A 99 -24.59 36.47 -11.56
CA GLY A 99 -25.52 37.17 -10.69
C GLY A 99 -26.22 36.30 -9.64
N GLU A 100 -27.25 36.94 -9.10
CA GLU A 100 -28.02 36.67 -7.89
C GLU A 100 -28.60 35.26 -7.70
N GLY A 101 -28.76 34.86 -6.43
CA GLY A 101 -29.78 33.89 -6.05
C GLY A 101 -29.61 33.17 -4.70
N GLY A 102 -29.58 33.91 -3.59
CA GLY A 102 -30.02 33.55 -2.22
C GLY A 102 -29.99 32.10 -1.69
N GLY A 103 -29.39 31.92 -0.51
CA GLY A 103 -29.88 30.95 0.49
C GLY A 103 -28.83 30.20 1.30
N GLY A 104 -28.53 30.71 2.50
CA GLY A 104 -28.28 29.94 3.74
C GLY A 104 -27.33 28.74 3.75
N GLY A 105 -26.12 28.96 4.28
CA GLY A 105 -25.42 28.07 5.23
C GLY A 105 -25.03 26.65 4.80
N THR A 106 -23.72 26.36 4.78
CA THR A 106 -23.04 25.29 5.55
C THR A 106 -21.57 25.15 5.11
N LEU A 107 -20.71 24.82 6.08
CA LEU A 107 -19.28 24.53 5.91
C LEU A 107 -19.05 23.24 5.12
N SER A 108 -18.86 23.33 3.80
CA SER A 108 -18.26 22.26 2.97
C SER A 108 -18.08 22.72 1.53
N ASP A 109 -16.94 23.33 1.17
CA ASP A 109 -16.66 23.61 -0.25
C ASP A 109 -15.16 23.82 -0.59
N TRP A 110 -14.33 22.82 -0.27
CA TRP A 110 -12.90 22.77 -0.68
C TRP A 110 -12.59 21.56 -1.58
N SER A 111 -13.53 21.07 -2.40
CA SER A 111 -13.29 19.87 -3.25
C SER A 111 -13.52 20.04 -4.77
N SER A 112 -13.89 21.22 -5.28
CA SER A 112 -14.45 21.32 -6.64
C SER A 112 -13.57 22.00 -7.70
N THR A 113 -12.31 22.37 -7.44
CA THR A 113 -11.49 23.15 -8.41
C THR A 113 -10.42 22.36 -9.20
N TRP A 114 -10.41 21.02 -9.20
CA TRP A 114 -9.39 20.21 -9.91
C TRP A 114 -9.94 19.28 -11.00
N LEU A 115 -11.06 19.63 -11.63
CA LEU A 115 -11.55 18.97 -12.85
C LEU A 115 -11.79 20.01 -13.95
N GLY A 116 -10.71 20.39 -14.64
CA GLY A 116 -10.72 21.16 -15.88
C GLY A 116 -9.82 20.46 -16.90
N GLY A 117 -10.41 20.07 -18.02
CA GLY A 117 -9.90 19.03 -18.93
C GLY A 117 -8.63 19.34 -19.71
N ALA A 118 -8.09 18.25 -20.29
CA ALA A 118 -7.10 18.28 -21.36
C ALA A 118 -7.66 17.49 -22.57
N PRO A 119 -7.34 17.92 -23.81
CA PRO A 119 -7.95 17.44 -25.04
C PRO A 119 -7.38 16.10 -25.51
N GLY A 120 -8.15 15.43 -26.37
CA GLY A 120 -7.97 14.06 -26.81
C GLY A 120 -6.62 13.72 -27.42
N VAL A 121 -6.14 12.54 -27.04
CA VAL A 121 -5.16 11.76 -27.79
C VAL A 121 -5.84 10.42 -28.10
N GLY A 122 -6.07 10.17 -29.39
CA GLY A 122 -6.61 8.92 -29.89
C GLY A 122 -5.60 7.80 -29.67
N PHE A 123 -6.04 6.73 -29.04
CA PHE A 123 -5.30 5.47 -29.02
C PHE A 123 -5.92 4.53 -30.05
N ASP A 124 -5.11 4.22 -31.07
CA ASP A 124 -5.41 3.25 -32.09
C ASP A 124 -5.68 1.88 -31.48
N ARG A 125 -6.77 1.30 -31.98
CA ARG A 125 -7.35 0.02 -31.61
C ARG A 125 -6.83 -1.00 -32.60
N ASP A 126 -5.70 -1.66 -32.31
CA ASP A 126 -5.25 -2.87 -33.02
C ASP A 126 -4.13 -3.59 -32.22
N ILE A 127 -4.49 -4.34 -31.16
CA ILE A 127 -3.81 -5.59 -30.78
C ILE A 127 -4.88 -6.49 -30.14
N ALA A 128 -5.57 -7.25 -30.98
CA ALA A 128 -6.37 -8.38 -30.60
C ALA A 128 -5.93 -9.53 -31.51
N GLU A 129 -4.99 -10.35 -31.06
CA GLU A 129 -4.73 -11.70 -31.58
C GLU A 129 -3.65 -12.38 -30.73
N GLY A 130 -3.92 -13.61 -30.27
CA GLY A 130 -2.87 -14.53 -29.81
C GLY A 130 -2.84 -14.94 -28.34
N LEU A 131 -3.97 -15.36 -27.75
CA LEU A 131 -3.94 -16.24 -26.57
C LEU A 131 -4.73 -17.52 -26.87
N ALA A 132 -4.03 -18.50 -27.45
CA ALA A 132 -4.48 -19.88 -27.52
C ALA A 132 -4.16 -20.55 -26.18
N ALA A 133 -5.19 -21.07 -25.50
CA ALA A 133 -5.04 -21.86 -24.30
C ALA A 133 -4.62 -23.30 -24.67
N PRO A 134 -3.63 -23.90 -23.98
CA PRO A 134 -3.51 -25.35 -23.96
C PRO A 134 -4.53 -25.93 -22.97
N SER A 135 -5.35 -26.84 -23.47
CA SER A 135 -6.16 -27.77 -22.70
C SER A 135 -5.31 -28.94 -22.20
N ASP A 136 -5.80 -29.54 -21.12
CA ASP A 136 -5.60 -30.92 -20.69
C ASP A 136 -4.59 -31.24 -19.57
N GLU A 137 -5.07 -32.15 -18.71
CA GLU A 137 -4.44 -32.88 -17.60
C GLU A 137 -4.25 -32.16 -16.27
N LEU A 138 -5.34 -32.04 -15.50
CA LEU A 138 -5.28 -32.06 -14.03
C LEU A 138 -5.73 -33.42 -13.51
N GLY A 139 -4.72 -34.15 -13.02
CA GLY A 139 -4.87 -35.44 -12.36
C GLY A 139 -5.66 -35.39 -11.06
N GLU A 140 -6.40 -36.46 -10.89
CA GLU A 140 -7.17 -36.91 -9.74
C GLU A 140 -6.28 -37.03 -8.49
N TRP A 141 -6.48 -36.15 -7.50
CA TRP A 141 -5.91 -36.28 -6.16
C TRP A 141 -7.01 -36.69 -5.18
N GLY A 142 -7.16 -38.00 -5.01
CA GLY A 142 -7.81 -38.60 -3.86
C GLY A 142 -6.88 -38.58 -2.66
N GLY A 143 -7.29 -37.91 -1.58
CA GLY A 143 -6.60 -37.92 -0.30
C GLY A 143 -7.65 -37.90 0.82
N GLU A 144 -7.82 -39.06 1.44
CA GLU A 144 -8.68 -39.32 2.58
C GLU A 144 -8.33 -38.40 3.75
N ALA A 145 -9.33 -37.66 4.26
CA ALA A 145 -9.22 -36.89 5.48
C ALA A 145 -9.65 -37.78 6.65
N ASP A 146 -8.68 -38.09 7.51
CA ASP A 146 -8.91 -38.74 8.80
C ASP A 146 -9.52 -37.73 9.79
N GLU A 147 -10.28 -38.30 10.70
CA GLU A 147 -11.35 -37.72 11.50
C GLU A 147 -10.85 -37.24 12.87
N SER A 148 -11.60 -36.30 13.46
CA SER A 148 -11.64 -35.91 14.88
C SER A 148 -10.56 -34.99 15.46
N ASP A 149 -10.95 -33.72 15.67
CA ASP A 149 -10.65 -32.99 16.92
C ASP A 149 -11.73 -31.90 17.12
N GLU A 150 -12.67 -32.18 18.01
CA GLU A 150 -13.75 -31.27 18.40
C GLU A 150 -13.23 -30.18 19.35
N LEU A 151 -13.38 -28.90 18.96
CA LEU A 151 -13.18 -27.75 19.85
C LEU A 151 -14.50 -27.06 20.21
N PRO A 152 -14.61 -26.48 21.42
CA PRO A 152 -15.89 -26.05 21.98
C PRO A 152 -16.34 -24.70 21.41
N VAL A 153 -17.55 -24.69 20.85
CA VAL A 153 -18.25 -23.50 20.35
C VAL A 153 -18.77 -22.65 21.51
N HIS A 154 -18.13 -21.50 21.73
CA HIS A 154 -18.74 -20.40 22.48
C HIS A 154 -19.52 -19.47 21.53
N GLU A 155 -20.81 -19.43 21.80
CA GLU A 155 -21.87 -18.73 21.11
C GLU A 155 -21.83 -17.22 21.37
N ALA A 156 -21.54 -16.43 20.35
CA ALA A 156 -21.81 -14.99 20.33
C ALA A 156 -22.28 -14.56 18.93
N SER A 157 -23.60 -14.52 18.81
CA SER A 157 -24.45 -13.82 17.86
C SER A 157 -23.81 -12.71 17.01
N ASN A 158 -23.27 -13.11 15.86
CA ASN A 158 -23.38 -12.34 14.62
C ASN A 158 -23.37 -13.30 13.42
N ARG A 159 -24.49 -14.00 13.21
CA ARG A 159 -24.72 -14.81 12.00
C ARG A 159 -24.98 -13.88 10.81
N SER A 160 -23.95 -13.17 10.36
CA SER A 160 -23.86 -12.83 8.95
C SER A 160 -23.82 -14.16 8.22
N ARG A 161 -24.86 -14.42 7.42
CA ARG A 161 -24.97 -15.53 6.48
C ARG A 161 -23.72 -15.55 5.61
N SER A 162 -22.64 -16.21 6.06
CA SER A 162 -21.58 -16.70 5.18
C SER A 162 -22.20 -17.88 4.44
N SER A 163 -23.05 -17.54 3.48
CA SER A 163 -23.51 -18.46 2.48
C SER A 163 -22.27 -18.92 1.71
N GLY A 164 -21.67 -20.02 2.14
CA GLY A 164 -21.08 -21.01 1.23
C GLY A 164 -22.15 -21.65 0.35
N GLY A 165 -23.19 -20.88 -0.01
CA GLY A 165 -24.22 -21.24 -0.94
C GLY A 165 -23.60 -21.06 -2.30
N SER A 166 -23.15 -22.17 -2.88
CA SER A 166 -22.98 -22.31 -4.32
C SER A 166 -24.18 -21.63 -4.97
N TRP A 167 -23.97 -20.44 -5.53
CA TRP A 167 -24.99 -19.73 -6.29
C TRP A 167 -25.32 -20.65 -7.46
N PRO A 168 -26.49 -21.34 -7.50
CA PRO A 168 -26.67 -22.54 -8.33
C PRO A 168 -26.52 -22.28 -9.83
N ASN A 169 -26.61 -21.01 -10.24
CA ASN A 169 -26.54 -20.55 -11.62
C ASN A 169 -25.36 -19.59 -11.87
N ALA A 170 -24.39 -19.49 -10.96
CA ALA A 170 -23.22 -18.65 -11.17
C ALA A 170 -22.21 -19.32 -12.10
N SER A 171 -21.80 -18.60 -13.15
CA SER A 171 -20.69 -19.03 -14.00
C SER A 171 -19.38 -19.13 -13.20
N PRO A 172 -18.42 -19.99 -13.61
CA PRO A 172 -17.09 -20.04 -13.00
C PRO A 172 -16.40 -18.67 -12.93
N ALA A 173 -16.55 -17.85 -13.97
CA ALA A 173 -16.01 -16.49 -14.00
C ALA A 173 -16.66 -15.56 -12.95
N GLN A 174 -17.95 -15.74 -12.65
CA GLN A 174 -18.61 -15.00 -11.57
C GLN A 174 -18.12 -15.44 -10.19
N GLN A 175 -17.93 -16.74 -9.98
CA GLN A 175 -17.40 -17.28 -8.73
C GLN A 175 -15.98 -16.75 -8.46
N ALA A 176 -15.10 -16.78 -9.46
CA ALA A 176 -13.75 -16.23 -9.35
C ALA A 176 -13.74 -14.73 -8.99
N ARG A 177 -14.62 -13.93 -9.63
CA ARG A 177 -14.76 -12.50 -9.31
C ARG A 177 -15.29 -12.25 -7.91
N LEU A 178 -16.25 -13.08 -7.44
CA LEU A 178 -16.76 -13.01 -6.09
C LEU A 178 -15.63 -13.26 -5.08
N THR A 179 -14.92 -14.39 -5.19
CA THR A 179 -13.80 -14.72 -4.29
C THR A 179 -12.72 -13.63 -4.28
N ALA A 180 -12.33 -13.12 -5.45
CA ALA A 180 -11.36 -12.03 -5.53
C ALA A 180 -11.86 -10.76 -4.81
N SER A 181 -13.13 -10.41 -5.00
CA SER A 181 -13.74 -9.24 -4.34
C SER A 181 -13.85 -9.40 -2.81
N GLU A 182 -14.15 -10.61 -2.32
CA GLU A 182 -14.21 -10.92 -0.88
C GLU A 182 -12.85 -10.75 -0.22
N LEU A 183 -11.79 -11.31 -0.83
CA LEU A 183 -10.42 -11.17 -0.33
C LEU A 183 -9.99 -9.70 -0.30
N GLN A 184 -10.30 -8.93 -1.35
CA GLN A 184 -10.01 -7.49 -1.39
C GLN A 184 -10.75 -6.72 -0.28
N ALA A 185 -12.04 -7.01 -0.08
CA ALA A 185 -12.83 -6.37 0.97
C ALA A 185 -12.29 -6.70 2.37
N GLN A 186 -11.98 -7.97 2.65
CA GLN A 186 -11.39 -8.39 3.92
C GLN A 186 -10.02 -7.75 4.18
N ALA A 187 -9.16 -7.67 3.15
CA ALA A 187 -7.86 -7.00 3.26
C ALA A 187 -8.01 -5.49 3.50
N ALA A 188 -8.98 -4.84 2.86
CA ALA A 188 -9.25 -3.42 3.09
C ALA A 188 -9.79 -3.17 4.52
N ILE A 189 -10.71 -4.01 5.01
CA ILE A 189 -11.20 -3.94 6.39
C ILE A 189 -10.04 -4.11 7.38
N ARG A 190 -9.19 -5.12 7.18
CA ARG A 190 -8.04 -5.40 8.06
C ARG A 190 -7.13 -4.18 8.18
N ARG A 191 -6.77 -3.54 7.05
CA ARG A 191 -5.93 -2.33 7.02
C ARG A 191 -6.52 -1.16 7.80
N VAL A 192 -7.83 -0.96 7.74
CA VAL A 192 -8.49 0.07 8.55
C VAL A 192 -8.48 -0.32 10.02
N GLN A 193 -8.87 -1.54 10.35
CA GLN A 193 -8.99 -2.03 11.74
C GLN A 193 -7.67 -2.10 12.47
N GLU A 194 -6.62 -2.33 11.71
CA GLU A 194 -5.26 -2.12 12.12
C GLU A 194 -5.10 -0.74 12.80
N ILE A 195 -5.60 0.37 12.23
CA ILE A 195 -5.51 1.73 12.82
C ILE A 195 -6.67 2.00 13.79
N ASP A 196 -7.88 1.63 13.37
CA ASP A 196 -9.15 1.87 14.05
C ASP A 196 -9.89 0.54 14.23
N ALA A 197 -9.51 -0.20 15.29
CA ALA A 197 -10.02 -1.55 15.57
C ALA A 197 -11.55 -1.67 15.66
N ARG A 198 -12.26 -0.56 15.88
CA ARG A 198 -13.73 -0.54 16.00
C ARG A 198 -14.44 -0.20 14.71
N TRP A 199 -13.71 0.25 13.68
CA TRP A 199 -14.32 0.55 12.41
C TRP A 199 -14.95 -0.70 11.80
N ARG A 200 -16.17 -0.55 11.30
CA ARG A 200 -16.93 -1.56 10.57
C ARG A 200 -17.50 -0.89 9.32
N PRO A 201 -17.51 -1.57 8.16
CA PRO A 201 -18.20 -1.05 7.00
C PRO A 201 -19.70 -0.93 7.30
N GLY A 202 -20.37 0.00 6.60
CA GLY A 202 -21.82 0.10 6.66
C GLY A 202 -22.48 -1.18 6.15
N SER A 203 -23.63 -1.54 6.72
CA SER A 203 -24.40 -2.67 6.22
C SER A 203 -24.93 -2.37 4.82
N SER A 204 -24.82 -3.35 3.92
CA SER A 204 -25.53 -3.35 2.64
C SER A 204 -26.37 -4.61 2.54
N ILE A 205 -27.54 -4.47 1.91
CA ILE A 205 -28.38 -5.60 1.53
C ILE A 205 -28.13 -5.80 0.04
N SER A 206 -27.56 -6.94 -0.33
CA SER A 206 -27.38 -7.32 -1.73
C SER A 206 -27.98 -8.69 -1.99
N GLU A 207 -28.59 -8.83 -3.17
CA GLU A 207 -29.13 -10.08 -3.68
C GLU A 207 -28.30 -10.53 -4.90
N GLY A 208 -28.10 -11.84 -5.05
CA GLY A 208 -27.32 -12.39 -6.16
C GLY A 208 -25.81 -12.28 -6.01
N ILE A 209 -25.09 -12.91 -6.94
CA ILE A 209 -23.62 -12.90 -7.00
C ILE A 209 -23.07 -11.53 -7.39
N GLU A 210 -23.66 -10.86 -8.39
CA GLU A 210 -23.23 -9.53 -8.81
C GLU A 210 -23.51 -8.48 -7.72
N GLY A 211 -24.63 -8.62 -6.99
CA GLY A 211 -24.91 -7.78 -5.83
C GLY A 211 -23.87 -7.94 -4.73
N SER A 212 -23.45 -9.18 -4.45
CA SER A 212 -22.39 -9.47 -3.47
C SER A 212 -21.03 -8.87 -3.89
N ILE A 213 -20.67 -8.99 -5.18
CA ILE A 213 -19.47 -8.36 -5.74
C ILE A 213 -19.54 -6.82 -5.56
N ALA A 214 -20.67 -6.21 -5.90
CA ALA A 214 -20.87 -4.76 -5.75
C ALA A 214 -20.78 -4.31 -4.29
N THR A 215 -21.33 -5.09 -3.35
CA THR A 215 -21.19 -4.89 -1.90
C THR A 215 -19.71 -4.91 -1.48
N ASN A 216 -18.96 -5.93 -1.88
CA ASN A 216 -17.53 -6.04 -1.55
C ASN A 216 -16.73 -4.85 -2.09
N GLN A 217 -17.00 -4.43 -3.32
CA GLN A 217 -16.37 -3.23 -3.89
C GLN A 217 -16.76 -1.95 -3.15
N ALA A 218 -18.00 -1.83 -2.67
CA ALA A 218 -18.43 -0.70 -1.85
C ALA A 218 -17.71 -0.67 -0.50
N ILE A 219 -17.50 -1.83 0.13
CA ILE A 219 -16.70 -1.97 1.35
C ILE A 219 -15.27 -1.49 1.13
N VAL A 220 -14.63 -1.88 0.01
CA VAL A 220 -13.28 -1.40 -0.34
C VAL A 220 -13.25 0.12 -0.42
N ARG A 221 -14.21 0.75 -1.13
CA ARG A 221 -14.28 2.22 -1.23
C ARG A 221 -14.47 2.90 0.13
N GLN A 222 -15.33 2.36 0.99
CA GLN A 222 -15.53 2.88 2.35
C GLN A 222 -14.26 2.76 3.19
N ALA A 223 -13.56 1.62 3.12
CA ALA A 223 -12.31 1.39 3.83
C ALA A 223 -11.22 2.37 3.37
N GLU A 224 -11.06 2.57 2.06
CA GLU A 224 -10.12 3.55 1.51
C GLU A 224 -10.47 4.99 1.92
N GLY A 225 -11.75 5.34 1.92
CA GLY A 225 -12.23 6.62 2.45
C GLY A 225 -11.82 6.82 3.90
N ARG A 226 -12.04 5.80 4.73
CA ARG A 226 -11.65 5.84 6.14
C ARG A 226 -10.13 5.94 6.32
N LEU A 227 -9.34 5.23 5.52
CA LEU A 227 -7.88 5.34 5.56
C LEU A 227 -7.41 6.77 5.22
N ARG A 228 -8.03 7.42 4.23
CA ARG A 228 -7.72 8.81 3.88
C ARG A 228 -8.07 9.78 5.02
N GLU A 229 -9.22 9.60 5.68
CA GLU A 229 -9.59 10.38 6.86
C GLU A 229 -8.57 10.22 7.99
N LEU A 230 -8.18 8.97 8.29
CA LEU A 230 -7.19 8.66 9.32
C LEU A 230 -5.83 9.29 8.99
N GLN A 231 -5.37 9.19 7.74
CA GLN A 231 -4.14 9.83 7.27
C GLN A 231 -4.22 11.36 7.37
N GLY A 232 -5.37 11.97 7.07
CA GLY A 232 -5.59 13.41 7.24
C GLY A 232 -5.53 13.86 8.70
N MET A 233 -5.83 12.96 9.64
CA MET A 233 -5.64 13.15 11.09
C MET A 233 -4.21 12.84 11.56
N GLY A 234 -3.30 12.52 10.64
CA GLY A 234 -1.93 12.11 10.93
C GLY A 234 -1.80 10.68 11.46
N LEU A 235 -2.83 9.85 11.37
CA LEU A 235 -2.80 8.45 11.82
C LEU A 235 -2.40 7.53 10.67
N GLY A 236 -1.34 6.75 10.88
CA GLY A 236 -0.71 5.95 9.82
C GLY A 236 0.42 6.72 9.12
N PHE A 237 1.05 6.03 8.17
CA PHE A 237 2.06 6.66 7.31
C PHE A 237 1.43 7.73 6.43
N GLY A 238 1.90 8.96 6.59
CA GLY A 238 1.52 10.10 5.76
C GLY A 238 2.11 10.04 4.35
N PRO A 239 1.65 10.90 3.42
CA PRO A 239 2.04 10.86 2.00
C PRO A 239 3.52 11.14 1.73
N PHE A 240 4.26 11.66 2.72
CA PHE A 240 5.70 11.94 2.63
C PHE A 240 6.54 10.92 3.41
N ALA A 241 5.93 9.88 3.99
CA ALA A 241 6.66 8.77 4.59
C ALA A 241 7.40 7.98 3.51
N ARG A 242 8.71 8.22 3.37
CA ARG A 242 9.58 7.51 2.40
C ARG A 242 10.34 6.35 3.02
N ASP A 243 10.61 6.44 4.32
CA ASP A 243 11.43 5.50 5.06
C ASP A 243 10.95 5.46 6.52
N SER A 244 11.33 4.41 7.25
CA SER A 244 11.03 4.23 8.67
C SER A 244 12.07 3.35 9.36
N ILE A 245 12.15 3.47 10.69
CA ILE A 245 12.95 2.56 11.52
C ILE A 245 12.04 1.79 12.47
N PRO A 246 12.36 0.53 12.82
CA PRO A 246 11.64 -0.16 13.87
C PRO A 246 11.84 0.57 15.20
N ALA A 247 10.75 0.86 15.91
CA ALA A 247 10.82 1.34 17.28
C ALA A 247 11.28 0.20 18.20
N ARG A 248 12.14 0.49 19.17
CA ARG A 248 12.49 -0.48 20.22
C ARG A 248 11.28 -0.84 21.10
N GLY A 249 10.28 0.02 21.14
CA GLY A 249 9.03 -0.19 21.85
C GLY A 249 8.25 1.11 22.03
N PRO A 250 7.18 1.06 22.83
CA PRO A 250 6.42 2.24 23.19
C PRO A 250 7.27 3.14 24.09
N GLY A 251 7.16 4.46 23.89
CA GLY A 251 7.82 5.45 24.76
C GLY A 251 8.59 6.51 23.99
N ARG A 252 9.58 7.11 24.64
CA ARG A 252 10.41 8.18 24.06
C ARG A 252 11.53 7.60 23.21
N THR A 253 11.82 8.23 22.08
CA THR A 253 12.98 7.92 21.23
C THR A 253 14.30 8.05 21.99
N ASN A 254 15.16 7.05 21.85
CA ASN A 254 16.54 7.11 22.35
C ASN A 254 17.44 7.93 21.41
N ALA A 255 18.71 8.10 21.76
CA ALA A 255 19.64 8.91 20.98
C ALA A 255 19.94 8.33 19.58
N GLU A 256 19.94 7.01 19.41
CA GLU A 256 20.16 6.36 18.13
C GLU A 256 18.96 6.50 17.21
N GLU A 257 17.77 6.11 17.69
CA GLU A 257 16.49 6.31 17.02
C GLU A 257 16.31 7.78 16.62
N GLN A 258 16.68 8.71 17.50
CA GLN A 258 16.58 10.14 17.23
C GLN A 258 17.52 10.60 16.11
N ARG A 259 18.73 10.04 15.99
CA ARG A 259 19.65 10.35 14.89
C ARG A 259 19.07 9.88 13.56
N ASP A 260 18.51 8.68 13.53
CA ASP A 260 17.91 8.11 12.32
C ASP A 260 16.63 8.85 11.92
N VAL A 261 15.77 9.17 12.88
CA VAL A 261 14.58 10.01 12.66
C VAL A 261 14.98 11.38 12.11
N ASN A 262 15.99 12.01 12.69
CA ASN A 262 16.49 13.29 12.18
C ASN A 262 17.05 13.16 10.77
N ARG A 263 17.86 12.13 10.49
CA ARG A 263 18.40 11.87 9.16
C ARG A 263 17.28 11.74 8.13
N MET A 264 16.26 10.92 8.40
CA MET A 264 15.09 10.79 7.52
C MET A 264 14.35 12.12 7.37
N GLY A 265 14.13 12.84 8.47
CA GLY A 265 13.43 14.13 8.46
C GLY A 265 14.16 15.21 7.65
N TYR A 266 15.48 15.25 7.69
CA TYR A 266 16.26 16.20 6.89
C TYR A 266 16.29 15.85 5.39
N ILE A 267 16.21 14.56 5.04
CA ILE A 267 16.22 14.13 3.63
C ILE A 267 14.81 14.24 3.02
N PHE A 268 13.79 13.79 3.74
CA PHE A 268 12.43 13.62 3.21
C PHE A 268 11.39 14.57 3.80
N GLY A 269 11.71 15.27 4.89
CA GLY A 269 10.79 16.12 5.61
C GLY A 269 9.89 15.36 6.60
N CYS A 270 8.97 16.09 7.20
CA CYS A 270 7.88 15.56 8.01
C CYS A 270 7.03 14.60 7.17
N HIS A 271 6.80 13.39 7.66
CA HIS A 271 6.09 12.35 6.90
C HIS A 271 4.62 12.71 6.59
N THR A 272 4.03 13.65 7.34
CA THR A 272 2.64 14.09 7.18
C THR A 272 2.50 15.25 6.19
N CYS A 273 3.34 16.29 6.32
CA CYS A 273 3.19 17.54 5.55
C CYS A 273 4.39 17.88 4.65
N GLY A 274 5.47 17.10 4.69
CA GLY A 274 6.68 17.34 3.91
C GLY A 274 7.61 18.44 4.45
N ALA A 275 7.29 19.07 5.58
CA ALA A 275 8.10 20.15 6.13
C ALA A 275 9.54 19.69 6.44
N THR A 276 10.52 20.38 5.86
CA THR A 276 11.97 20.12 6.05
C THR A 276 12.56 20.81 7.28
N THR A 277 11.71 21.44 8.09
CA THR A 277 12.07 21.94 9.42
C THR A 277 11.22 21.25 10.49
N PRO A 278 11.81 20.84 11.62
CA PRO A 278 11.08 20.11 12.66
C PRO A 278 10.20 21.03 13.52
N GLY A 279 10.52 22.32 13.62
CA GLY A 279 9.76 23.29 14.42
C GLY A 279 9.87 23.11 15.95
N THR A 280 10.68 22.16 16.43
CA THR A 280 11.01 22.01 17.85
C THR A 280 12.13 22.97 18.26
N GLN A 281 12.20 23.36 19.53
CA GLN A 281 13.30 24.21 20.04
C GLN A 281 14.66 23.52 19.98
N SER A 282 14.69 22.19 20.06
CA SER A 282 15.92 21.40 19.96
C SER A 282 16.44 21.26 18.54
N GLY A 283 15.65 21.64 17.52
CA GLY A 283 15.97 21.38 16.12
C GLY A 283 15.87 19.89 15.73
N ASN A 284 15.23 19.05 16.55
CA ASN A 284 15.05 17.63 16.26
C ASN A 284 13.64 17.34 15.77
N TYR A 285 13.52 16.47 14.77
CA TYR A 285 12.23 15.87 14.41
C TYR A 285 11.71 15.01 15.56
N ILE A 286 10.38 14.95 15.71
CA ILE A 286 9.75 14.08 16.67
C ILE A 286 9.66 12.69 16.02
N GLY A 287 10.19 11.66 16.69
CA GLY A 287 10.00 10.28 16.27
C GLY A 287 8.56 9.89 16.54
N ASP A 288 7.76 9.81 15.49
CA ASP A 288 6.34 9.52 15.59
C ASP A 288 6.09 8.02 15.47
N HIS A 289 5.49 7.44 16.51
CA HIS A 289 5.14 6.02 16.54
C HIS A 289 3.97 5.75 15.61
N GLN A 290 4.20 4.90 14.61
CA GLN A 290 3.19 4.36 13.72
C GLN A 290 3.04 2.85 13.98
N ARG A 291 1.97 2.39 14.64
CA ARG A 291 0.81 3.15 15.16
C ARG A 291 1.12 3.93 16.43
N PRO A 292 0.34 4.96 16.78
CA PRO A 292 0.53 5.67 18.03
C PRO A 292 0.39 4.75 19.25
N ASN A 293 1.22 4.96 20.27
CA ASN A 293 1.25 4.16 21.51
C ASN A 293 -0.13 3.98 22.16
N ALA A 294 -0.98 5.01 22.06
CA ALA A 294 -2.35 5.03 22.57
C ALA A 294 -3.31 4.04 21.89
N LEU A 295 -3.01 3.66 20.65
CA LEU A 295 -3.85 2.82 19.81
C LEU A 295 -3.23 1.44 19.56
N SER A 296 -1.91 1.31 19.77
CA SER A 296 -1.18 0.05 19.56
C SER A 296 -1.49 -0.97 20.66
N PRO A 297 -1.87 -2.22 20.31
CA PRO A 297 -1.92 -3.31 21.27
C PRO A 297 -0.54 -3.57 21.91
N PRO A 298 -0.49 -4.10 23.15
CA PRO A 298 0.77 -4.49 23.78
C PRO A 298 1.54 -5.50 22.93
N GLY A 299 2.86 -5.34 22.84
CA GLY A 299 3.76 -6.27 22.15
C GLY A 299 3.79 -6.16 20.62
N GLN A 300 2.96 -5.30 20.02
CA GLN A 300 3.02 -5.08 18.57
C GLN A 300 4.24 -4.23 18.17
N GLN A 301 4.92 -4.63 17.10
CA GLN A 301 6.01 -3.85 16.52
C GLN A 301 5.48 -2.51 16.02
N GLN A 302 6.16 -1.42 16.40
CA GLN A 302 5.87 -0.08 15.94
C GLN A 302 7.01 0.45 15.10
N TRP A 303 6.73 1.45 14.28
CA TRP A 303 7.71 2.10 13.42
C TRP A 303 7.84 3.57 13.82
N LEU A 304 9.02 4.14 13.66
CA LEU A 304 9.26 5.56 13.86
C LEU A 304 9.43 6.25 12.51
N VAL A 305 8.75 7.37 12.35
CA VAL A 305 8.86 8.26 11.19
C VAL A 305 9.05 9.71 11.64
N PRO A 306 9.73 10.54 10.83
CA PRO A 306 10.00 11.93 11.17
C PRO A 306 8.74 12.78 11.15
N HIS A 307 8.45 13.47 12.24
CA HIS A 307 7.27 14.32 12.37
C HIS A 307 7.65 15.71 12.89
N CYS A 308 7.09 16.75 12.28
CA CYS A 308 7.29 18.13 12.76
C CYS A 308 6.38 18.44 13.96
N LEU A 309 6.72 19.47 14.73
CA LEU A 309 6.02 19.84 15.95
C LEU A 309 4.54 20.16 15.72
N SER A 310 4.20 20.86 14.64
CA SER A 310 2.81 21.23 14.33
C SER A 310 1.95 20.01 14.05
N CYS A 311 2.41 19.11 13.18
CA CYS A 311 1.69 17.88 12.87
C CYS A 311 1.64 16.92 14.07
N SER A 312 2.71 16.80 14.86
CA SER A 312 2.72 15.97 16.08
C SER A 312 1.66 16.42 17.09
N ARG A 313 1.52 17.74 17.31
CA ARG A 313 0.46 18.29 18.17
C ARG A 313 -0.94 18.03 17.60
N SER A 314 -1.12 18.21 16.29
CA SER A 314 -2.39 17.96 15.61
C SER A 314 -2.82 16.49 15.75
N GLN A 315 -1.91 15.55 15.51
CA GLN A 315 -2.14 14.12 15.68
C GLN A 315 -2.48 13.77 17.14
N GLY A 316 -1.74 14.32 18.12
CA GLY A 316 -2.05 14.12 19.54
C GLY A 316 -3.47 14.56 19.92
N GLY A 317 -3.95 15.66 19.34
CA GLY A 317 -5.34 16.11 19.47
C GLY A 317 -6.34 15.11 18.85
N ALA A 318 -6.07 14.63 17.64
CA ALA A 318 -6.92 13.64 16.96
C ALA A 318 -7.00 12.31 17.72
N ILE A 319 -5.87 11.80 18.21
CA ILE A 319 -5.80 10.59 19.06
C ILE A 319 -6.65 10.77 20.32
N THR A 320 -6.56 11.94 20.96
CA THR A 320 -7.36 12.25 22.15
C THR A 320 -8.86 12.20 21.81
N GLY A 321 -9.27 12.81 20.69
CA GLY A 321 -10.65 12.75 20.23
C GLY A 321 -11.14 11.33 19.94
N LEU A 322 -10.30 10.46 19.37
CA LEU A 322 -10.62 9.05 19.15
C LEU A 322 -10.76 8.28 20.46
N LYS A 323 -9.92 8.55 21.48
CA LYS A 323 -10.07 7.93 22.81
C LYS A 323 -11.37 8.31 23.50
N TRP A 324 -11.90 9.51 23.31
CA TRP A 324 -13.17 9.91 23.93
C TRP A 324 -14.40 9.34 23.23
N ARG A 325 -14.26 8.93 21.97
CA ARG A 325 -15.25 8.11 21.27
C ARG A 325 -15.13 6.63 21.65
N ARG A 326 -14.19 6.27 22.54
CA ARG A 326 -13.99 4.90 23.00
C ARG A 326 -14.89 4.52 24.16
#